data_AF-A0A9E4BX88-F1
#
_entry.id   AF-A0A9E4BX88-F1
#
_cell.length_a   1.000
_cell.length_b   1.000
_cell.length_c   1.000
_cell.angle_alpha   90.00
_cell.angle_beta   90.00
_cell.angle_gamma   90.00
#
_symmetry.space_group_name_H-M   'P 1'
#
loop_
_entity.id
_entity.type
_entity.pdbx_description
1 polymer ?
#
loop_
_entity_poly.entity_id
_entity_poly.type
_entity_poly.pdbx_seq_one_letter_code
_entity_poly.pdbx_strand_id
1 'polypeptide(L)'
;MFKSISALSIFALAFFIASCGDDNNPVDTEHEEEHAEAVGLIIRNSGEEIVRYENGEVEGEIEVGHGLETALLSVRFIAEDGDLFTPDEDEGFALDWEIADESIAEVGHHEEDGAWAFHIVGLEEGQTTILIKISHEGHADFVSKEIEIHVEEGGPGSEDSHADEDHDEEG
;
A
#
# COMPACT_ATOMS: atom_id res chain seq x y z
N MET A 1 27.73 -2.01 -75.21
CA MET A 1 26.66 -1.87 -76.22
C MET A 1 25.43 -1.33 -75.53
N PHE A 2 24.92 -0.20 -76.02
CA PHE A 2 23.71 0.45 -75.55
C PHE A 2 22.46 -0.36 -75.91
N LYS A 3 21.51 -0.47 -74.97
CA LYS A 3 20.13 0.00 -75.18
C LYS A 3 19.30 -0.03 -73.90
N SER A 4 18.84 1.16 -73.56
CA SER A 4 17.75 1.54 -72.67
C SER A 4 16.42 0.92 -73.08
N ILE A 5 15.45 0.82 -72.15
CA ILE A 5 14.11 1.44 -72.23
C ILE A 5 13.48 1.40 -70.83
N SER A 6 12.97 2.58 -70.45
CA SER A 6 12.25 2.91 -69.22
C SER A 6 10.80 2.41 -69.28
N ALA A 7 10.25 1.97 -68.14
CA ALA A 7 8.81 1.92 -67.92
C ALA A 7 8.51 2.19 -66.45
N LEU A 8 8.32 3.47 -66.14
CA LEU A 8 7.65 3.94 -64.94
C LEU A 8 6.16 3.63 -65.08
N SER A 9 5.57 2.86 -64.16
CA SER A 9 4.11 2.71 -64.06
C SER A 9 3.71 2.75 -62.58
N ILE A 10 3.34 3.96 -62.15
CA ILE A 10 2.62 4.21 -60.90
C ILE A 10 1.16 3.89 -61.16
N PHE A 11 0.57 2.98 -60.39
CA PHE A 11 -0.88 2.92 -60.21
C PHE A 11 -1.17 2.80 -58.71
N ALA A 12 -1.38 3.96 -58.10
CA ALA A 12 -2.06 4.08 -56.82
C ALA A 12 -3.55 3.81 -57.08
N LEU A 13 -4.15 2.87 -56.36
CA LEU A 13 -5.59 2.81 -56.21
C LEU A 13 -5.90 2.77 -54.71
N ALA A 14 -6.33 3.92 -54.23
CA ALA A 14 -6.89 4.07 -52.90
C ALA A 14 -8.40 3.86 -52.97
N PHE A 15 -8.90 3.16 -51.96
CA PHE A 15 -10.06 3.50 -51.14
C PHE A 15 -11.46 2.89 -51.34
N PHE A 16 -11.89 2.34 -50.18
CA PHE A 16 -13.20 2.33 -49.52
C PHE A 16 -14.34 1.51 -50.11
N ILE A 17 -14.82 0.54 -49.30
CA ILE A 17 -16.08 0.51 -48.51
C ILE A 17 -16.36 -0.95 -48.11
N ALA A 18 -16.97 -1.36 -47.00
CA ALA A 18 -17.52 -0.72 -45.82
C ALA A 18 -17.56 -1.83 -44.74
N SER A 19 -17.04 -1.57 -43.56
CA SER A 19 -17.36 -2.37 -42.37
C SER A 19 -18.17 -1.48 -41.45
N CYS A 20 -19.47 -1.39 -41.73
CA CYS A 20 -20.44 -0.94 -40.75
C CYS A 20 -20.86 -2.17 -39.94
N GLY A 21 -20.29 -2.27 -38.75
CA GLY A 21 -20.93 -2.89 -37.59
C GLY A 21 -20.93 -1.82 -36.51
N ASP A 22 -21.96 -0.98 -36.51
CA ASP A 22 -22.38 -0.20 -35.36
C ASP A 22 -22.69 -1.18 -34.24
N ASP A 23 -21.77 -1.34 -33.30
CA ASP A 23 -22.12 -1.55 -31.90
C ASP A 23 -21.34 -0.51 -31.13
N ASN A 24 -22.00 0.64 -31.01
CA ASN A 24 -21.79 1.59 -29.94
C ASN A 24 -21.89 0.82 -28.63
N ASN A 25 -20.78 0.36 -28.09
CA ASN A 25 -20.70 0.11 -26.67
C ASN A 25 -20.10 1.38 -26.06
N PRO A 26 -20.93 2.35 -25.62
CA PRO A 26 -20.43 3.35 -24.70
C PRO A 26 -20.20 2.60 -23.38
N VAL A 27 -19.02 2.00 -23.24
CA VAL A 27 -18.40 1.94 -21.91
C VAL A 27 -17.84 3.32 -21.65
N ASP A 28 -18.74 4.30 -21.56
CA ASP A 28 -18.45 5.55 -20.89
C ASP A 28 -18.99 5.39 -19.48
N THR A 29 -18.14 4.82 -18.65
CA THR A 29 -17.97 5.27 -17.28
C THR A 29 -16.47 5.24 -17.05
N GLU A 30 -15.77 6.19 -17.66
CA GLU A 30 -14.45 6.59 -17.18
C GLU A 30 -14.69 7.33 -15.85
N HIS A 31 -15.06 6.56 -14.83
CA HIS A 31 -14.48 6.82 -13.52
C HIS A 31 -13.03 6.39 -13.73
N GLU A 32 -12.16 7.35 -14.05
CA GLU A 32 -10.75 7.19 -13.68
C GLU A 32 -10.82 7.00 -12.16
N GLU A 33 -10.91 5.74 -11.71
CA GLU A 33 -10.78 5.42 -10.30
C GLU A 33 -9.40 5.97 -9.93
N GLU A 34 -9.40 7.02 -9.11
CA GLU A 34 -8.18 7.61 -8.60
C GLU A 34 -7.54 6.53 -7.74
N HIS A 35 -6.59 5.79 -8.32
CA HIS A 35 -5.83 4.78 -7.60
C HIS A 35 -4.66 5.45 -6.91
N ALA A 36 -4.37 5.04 -5.68
CA ALA A 36 -3.10 5.40 -5.08
C ALA A 36 -1.96 4.67 -5.81
N GLU A 37 -1.19 5.37 -6.64
CA GLU A 37 -0.09 4.84 -7.49
C GLU A 37 1.17 4.45 -6.67
N ALA A 38 1.00 3.69 -5.59
CA ALA A 38 2.10 3.21 -4.75
C ALA A 38 2.79 1.99 -5.38
N VAL A 39 4.13 2.01 -5.44
CA VAL A 39 4.97 0.85 -5.81
C VAL A 39 5.74 0.28 -4.63
N GLY A 40 5.65 0.92 -3.47
CA GLY A 40 6.35 0.53 -2.26
C GLY A 40 5.93 1.38 -1.06
N LEU A 41 6.59 1.16 0.07
CA LEU A 41 6.40 1.96 1.28
C LEU A 41 7.66 2.00 2.14
N ILE A 42 7.66 2.92 3.08
CA ILE A 42 8.54 2.89 4.24
C ILE A 42 7.71 2.99 5.52
N ILE A 43 8.19 2.36 6.59
CA ILE A 43 7.66 2.54 7.95
C ILE A 43 8.73 3.24 8.77
N ARG A 44 8.30 4.24 9.54
CA ARG A 44 9.16 5.00 10.43
C ARG A 44 8.72 4.86 11.88
N ASN A 45 9.68 4.59 12.75
CA ASN A 45 9.51 4.74 14.19
C ASN A 45 10.12 6.07 14.63
N SER A 46 9.32 6.97 15.18
CA SER A 46 9.79 8.28 15.66
C SER A 46 10.58 9.10 14.61
N GLY A 47 10.22 8.94 13.33
CA GLY A 47 10.86 9.60 12.18
C GLY A 47 12.07 8.89 11.60
N GLU A 48 12.59 7.85 12.24
CA GLU A 48 13.64 6.97 11.71
C GLU A 48 13.02 5.84 10.89
N GLU A 49 13.53 5.62 9.67
CA GLU A 49 13.08 4.53 8.80
C GLU A 49 13.58 3.19 9.33
N ILE A 50 12.65 2.29 9.62
CA ILE A 50 12.94 0.93 10.14
C ILE A 50 12.58 -0.17 9.14
N VAL A 51 11.65 0.10 8.21
CA VAL A 51 11.26 -0.82 7.15
C VAL A 51 11.20 -0.07 5.82
N ARG A 52 11.67 -0.73 4.77
CA ARG A 52 11.49 -0.32 3.38
C ARG A 52 11.02 -1.50 2.56
N TYR A 53 9.90 -1.32 1.86
CA TYR A 53 9.45 -2.22 0.81
C TYR A 53 9.54 -1.51 -0.54
N GLU A 54 10.46 -1.94 -1.39
CA GLU A 54 10.69 -1.35 -2.70
C GLU A 54 11.25 -2.40 -3.67
N ASN A 55 10.91 -2.31 -4.97
CA ASN A 55 11.42 -3.23 -6.00
C ASN A 55 11.16 -4.73 -5.71
N GLY A 56 10.11 -5.04 -4.97
CA GLY A 56 9.80 -6.41 -4.59
C GLY A 56 10.66 -6.97 -3.45
N GLU A 57 11.40 -6.14 -2.72
CA GLU A 57 12.23 -6.55 -1.58
C GLU A 57 11.83 -5.78 -0.32
N VAL A 58 11.80 -6.48 0.82
CA VAL A 58 11.55 -5.88 2.13
C VAL A 58 12.88 -5.87 2.89
N GLU A 59 13.30 -4.70 3.32
CA GLU A 59 14.43 -4.48 4.21
C GLU A 59 13.93 -4.03 5.58
N GLY A 60 14.55 -4.55 6.64
CA GLY A 60 14.17 -4.26 8.02
C GLY A 60 12.99 -5.08 8.52
N GLU A 61 12.60 -4.79 9.76
CA GLU A 61 11.54 -5.47 10.49
C GLU A 61 10.97 -4.53 11.56
N ILE A 62 9.83 -4.91 12.14
CA ILE A 62 9.26 -4.23 13.31
C ILE A 62 9.62 -5.04 14.56
N GLU A 63 10.34 -4.42 15.48
CA GLU A 63 10.64 -4.99 16.79
C GLU A 63 9.69 -4.41 17.84
N VAL A 64 9.16 -5.27 18.71
CA VAL A 64 8.35 -4.86 19.86
C VAL A 64 8.59 -5.79 21.04
N GLY A 65 8.50 -5.26 22.26
CA GLY A 65 8.58 -6.04 23.48
C GLY A 65 7.29 -6.81 23.76
N HIS A 66 7.41 -8.01 24.31
CA HIS A 66 6.25 -8.74 24.83
C HIS A 66 5.53 -7.94 25.94
N GLY A 67 4.22 -7.76 25.78
CA GLY A 67 3.37 -6.95 26.66
C GLY A 67 3.58 -5.44 26.50
N LEU A 68 4.32 -5.00 25.48
CA LEU A 68 4.57 -3.59 25.19
C LEU A 68 3.97 -3.18 23.84
N GLU A 69 3.81 -1.88 23.68
CA GLU A 69 3.40 -1.22 22.46
C GLU A 69 4.57 -0.42 21.86
N THR A 70 4.73 -0.44 20.54
CA THR A 70 5.71 0.42 19.86
C THR A 70 5.38 1.90 20.08
N ALA A 71 6.38 2.78 19.95
CA ALA A 71 6.07 4.18 19.67
C ALA A 71 5.29 4.31 18.35
N LEU A 72 4.62 5.45 18.15
CA LEU A 72 3.81 5.70 16.95
C LEU A 72 4.63 5.47 15.68
N LEU A 73 4.22 4.48 14.90
CA LEU A 73 4.79 4.15 13.60
C LEU A 73 4.04 4.95 12.53
N SER A 74 4.77 5.51 11.56
CA SER A 74 4.18 6.25 10.44
C SER A 74 4.54 5.62 9.11
N VAL A 75 3.59 5.61 8.18
CA VAL A 75 3.75 5.05 6.84
C VAL A 75 3.91 6.17 5.83
N ARG A 76 4.83 5.99 4.89
CA ARG A 76 4.93 6.78 3.66
C ARG A 76 5.01 5.84 2.48
N PHE A 77 4.28 6.13 1.42
CA PHE A 77 4.29 5.31 0.21
C PHE A 77 5.29 5.86 -0.79
N ILE A 78 5.79 4.97 -1.64
CA ILE A 78 6.76 5.28 -2.69
C ILE A 78 6.02 5.29 -4.02
N ALA A 79 6.07 6.39 -4.76
CA ALA A 79 5.53 6.50 -6.11
C ALA A 79 6.47 5.89 -7.15
N GLU A 80 6.03 5.72 -8.40
CA GLU A 80 6.85 5.12 -9.48
C GLU A 80 8.18 5.87 -9.72
N ASP A 81 8.24 7.16 -9.45
CA ASP A 81 9.45 7.99 -9.58
C ASP A 81 10.38 7.97 -8.35
N GLY A 82 9.98 7.25 -7.30
CA GLY A 82 10.70 7.11 -6.04
C GLY A 82 10.35 8.17 -4.99
N ASP A 83 9.48 9.13 -5.30
CA ASP A 83 9.08 10.14 -4.33
C ASP A 83 8.19 9.54 -3.23
N LEU A 84 8.38 10.04 -2.00
CA LEU A 84 7.57 9.66 -0.86
C LEU A 84 6.30 10.50 -0.81
N PHE A 85 5.14 9.85 -0.71
CA PHE A 85 3.85 10.51 -0.58
C PHE A 85 3.00 9.91 0.54
N THR A 86 1.87 10.55 0.79
CA THR A 86 0.81 10.11 1.69
C THR A 86 -0.50 10.32 0.92
N PRO A 87 -1.34 9.29 0.74
CA PRO A 87 -2.61 9.45 0.04
C PRO A 87 -3.55 10.42 0.79
N ASP A 88 -4.42 11.10 0.06
CA ASP A 88 -5.34 12.08 0.63
C ASP A 88 -6.57 11.40 1.22
N GLU A 89 -6.79 11.56 2.52
CA GLU A 89 -7.96 10.98 3.20
C GLU A 89 -9.28 11.56 2.69
N ASP A 90 -9.27 12.82 2.21
CA ASP A 90 -10.46 13.47 1.67
C ASP A 90 -10.92 12.85 0.34
N GLU A 91 -10.04 12.11 -0.33
CA GLU A 91 -10.32 11.32 -1.54
C GLU A 91 -10.86 9.92 -1.19
N GLY A 92 -10.94 9.55 0.10
CA GLY A 92 -11.50 8.28 0.56
C GLY A 92 -10.50 7.15 0.70
N PHE A 93 -9.20 7.44 0.59
CA PHE A 93 -8.13 6.50 0.90
C PHE A 93 -8.02 6.24 2.40
N ALA A 94 -7.78 4.98 2.76
CA ALA A 94 -7.55 4.55 4.13
C ALA A 94 -6.36 3.60 4.23
N LEU A 95 -5.65 3.66 5.37
CA LEU A 95 -4.70 2.64 5.77
C LEU A 95 -5.45 1.42 6.28
N ASP A 96 -5.05 0.24 5.80
CA ASP A 96 -5.59 -1.04 6.23
C ASP A 96 -4.44 -2.05 6.36
N TRP A 97 -4.66 -3.15 7.08
CA TRP A 97 -3.63 -4.13 7.37
C TRP A 97 -4.16 -5.56 7.50
N GLU A 98 -3.24 -6.51 7.56
CA GLU A 98 -3.53 -7.91 7.86
C GLU A 98 -2.33 -8.51 8.59
N ILE A 99 -2.57 -9.07 9.77
CA ILE A 99 -1.56 -9.80 10.54
C ILE A 99 -1.75 -11.29 10.29
N ALA A 100 -0.66 -12.01 9.97
CA ALA A 100 -0.73 -13.44 9.67
C ALA A 100 -1.10 -14.30 10.89
N ASP A 101 -0.59 -13.94 12.07
CA ASP A 101 -0.90 -14.54 13.36
C ASP A 101 -1.14 -13.45 14.41
N GLU A 102 -2.41 -13.12 14.62
CA GLU A 102 -2.87 -12.12 15.60
C GLU A 102 -2.70 -12.59 17.04
N SER A 103 -2.27 -13.83 17.30
CA SER A 103 -1.93 -14.26 18.68
C SER A 103 -0.54 -13.83 19.12
N ILE A 104 0.32 -13.39 18.19
CA ILE A 104 1.70 -12.95 18.45
C ILE A 104 1.77 -11.43 18.56
N ALA A 105 1.10 -10.71 17.66
CA ALA A 105 1.06 -9.25 17.66
C ALA A 105 -0.28 -8.74 17.09
N GLU A 106 -0.67 -7.54 17.48
CA GLU A 106 -1.83 -6.85 16.94
C GLU A 106 -1.50 -5.38 16.61
N VAL A 107 -2.38 -4.75 15.83
CA VAL A 107 -2.25 -3.33 15.51
C VAL A 107 -3.11 -2.52 16.48
N GLY A 108 -2.48 -1.58 17.19
CA GLY A 108 -3.16 -0.51 17.90
C GLY A 108 -3.33 0.69 16.97
N HIS A 109 -4.55 1.22 16.84
CA HIS A 109 -4.82 2.43 16.07
C HIS A 109 -5.89 3.27 16.76
N HIS A 110 -5.54 4.52 17.04
CA HIS A 110 -6.41 5.48 17.72
C HIS A 110 -6.72 6.66 16.78
N GLU A 111 -7.87 7.32 16.98
CA GLU A 111 -8.28 8.43 16.12
C GLU A 111 -7.25 9.59 16.14
N GLU A 112 -6.55 9.78 17.25
CA GLU A 112 -5.51 10.81 17.43
C GLU A 112 -4.19 10.55 16.70
N ASP A 113 -3.94 9.32 16.25
CA ASP A 113 -2.69 8.91 15.59
C ASP A 113 -2.57 9.51 14.17
N GLY A 114 -3.72 9.83 13.58
CA GLY A 114 -3.85 10.16 12.16
C GLY A 114 -4.04 8.91 11.30
N ALA A 115 -4.48 9.08 10.05
CA ALA A 115 -4.87 7.93 9.21
C ALA A 115 -3.70 7.09 8.67
N TRP A 116 -2.47 7.60 8.73
CA TRP A 116 -1.30 6.96 8.13
C TRP A 116 -0.25 6.58 9.19
N ALA A 117 -0.73 6.29 10.39
CA ALA A 117 0.09 5.92 11.52
C ALA A 117 -0.64 4.86 12.37
N PHE A 118 0.13 4.06 13.08
CA PHE A 118 -0.36 2.97 13.92
C PHE A 118 0.69 2.54 14.94
N HIS A 119 0.30 1.67 15.84
CA HIS A 119 1.14 1.00 16.82
C HIS A 119 1.12 -0.51 16.59
N ILE A 120 2.17 -1.20 17.01
CA ILE A 120 2.15 -2.66 17.15
C ILE A 120 2.21 -3.00 18.64
N VAL A 121 1.31 -3.86 19.09
CA VAL A 121 1.30 -4.42 20.45
C VAL A 121 1.85 -5.85 20.37
N GLY A 122 2.87 -6.14 21.17
CA GLY A 122 3.44 -7.49 21.29
C GLY A 122 2.65 -8.35 22.28
N LEU A 123 1.98 -9.39 21.81
CA LEU A 123 1.09 -10.23 22.63
C LEU A 123 1.76 -11.48 23.17
N GLU A 124 2.60 -12.15 22.37
CA GLU A 124 3.33 -13.35 22.75
C GLU A 124 4.69 -13.36 22.05
N GLU A 125 5.75 -13.87 22.72
CA GLU A 125 7.08 -13.98 22.13
C GLU A 125 7.07 -14.85 20.86
N GLY A 126 7.63 -14.33 19.76
CA GLY A 126 7.61 -15.02 18.48
C GLY A 126 7.74 -14.08 17.29
N GLN A 127 7.44 -14.62 16.10
CA GLN A 127 7.48 -13.89 14.84
C GLN A 127 6.16 -14.05 14.09
N THR A 128 5.65 -12.95 13.56
CA THR A 128 4.49 -12.90 12.67
C THR A 128 4.80 -11.91 11.53
N THR A 129 3.84 -11.69 10.63
CA THR A 129 4.01 -10.73 9.53
C THR A 129 2.80 -9.84 9.39
N ILE A 130 3.02 -8.59 8.96
CA ILE A 130 1.99 -7.63 8.58
C ILE A 130 2.01 -7.36 7.08
N LEU A 131 0.84 -7.28 6.47
CA LEU A 131 0.61 -6.63 5.19
C LEU A 131 0.06 -5.23 5.45
N ILE A 132 0.59 -4.22 4.79
CA ILE A 132 0.07 -2.85 4.78
C ILE A 132 -0.63 -2.61 3.45
N LYS A 133 -1.82 -2.01 3.50
CA LYS A 133 -2.70 -1.79 2.35
C LYS A 133 -3.10 -0.33 2.27
N ILE A 134 -3.29 0.14 1.03
CA ILE A 134 -4.10 1.33 0.76
C ILE A 134 -5.44 0.81 0.28
N SER A 135 -6.50 1.10 1.02
CA SER A 135 -7.87 0.75 0.67
C SER A 135 -8.61 1.97 0.15
N HIS A 136 -9.37 1.80 -0.93
CA HIS A 136 -10.19 2.83 -1.57
C HIS A 136 -11.48 2.20 -2.10
N GLU A 137 -12.63 2.83 -1.87
CA GLU A 137 -13.97 2.37 -2.31
C GLU A 137 -14.24 0.86 -2.13
N GLY A 138 -13.75 0.27 -1.05
CA GLY A 138 -13.99 -1.15 -0.70
C GLY A 138 -13.07 -2.16 -1.38
N HIS A 139 -11.99 -1.72 -2.03
CA HIS A 139 -10.93 -2.58 -2.55
C HIS A 139 -9.54 -2.04 -2.14
N ALA A 140 -8.50 -2.89 -2.27
CA ALA A 140 -7.14 -2.48 -2.00
C ALA A 140 -6.46 -2.04 -3.30
N ASP A 141 -6.04 -0.78 -3.37
CA ASP A 141 -5.25 -0.22 -4.48
C ASP A 141 -3.79 -0.62 -4.38
N PHE A 142 -3.31 -0.82 -3.16
CA PHE A 142 -1.96 -1.27 -2.87
C PHE A 142 -1.97 -2.33 -1.78
N VAL A 143 -1.10 -3.33 -1.93
CA VAL A 143 -0.79 -4.31 -0.89
C VAL A 143 0.72 -4.49 -0.85
N SER A 144 1.31 -4.32 0.33
CA SER A 144 2.74 -4.54 0.53
C SER A 144 3.12 -6.01 0.39
N LYS A 145 4.42 -6.30 0.42
CA LYS A 145 4.89 -7.62 0.84
C LYS A 145 4.75 -7.80 2.35
N GLU A 146 4.83 -9.05 2.80
CA GLU A 146 4.91 -9.40 4.21
C GLU A 146 6.12 -8.70 4.85
N ILE A 147 5.85 -7.94 5.91
CA ILE A 147 6.84 -7.27 6.76
C ILE A 147 6.90 -8.04 8.07
N GLU A 148 8.10 -8.47 8.48
CA GLU A 148 8.29 -9.24 9.71
C GLU A 148 8.03 -8.38 10.94
N ILE A 149 7.31 -8.95 11.90
CA ILE A 149 7.17 -8.44 13.26
C ILE A 149 7.82 -9.46 14.19
N HIS A 150 8.78 -9.01 14.98
CA HIS A 150 9.45 -9.82 15.99
C HIS A 150 9.09 -9.31 17.39
N VAL A 151 8.50 -10.21 18.18
CA VAL A 151 8.11 -9.96 19.57
C VAL A 151 9.07 -10.70 20.48
N GLU A 152 9.76 -9.98 21.37
CA GLU A 152 10.71 -10.58 22.32
C GLU A 152 10.58 -10.01 23.73
N GLU A 153 10.89 -10.83 24.74
CA GLU A 153 10.93 -10.38 26.13
C GLU A 153 12.01 -9.30 26.31
N GLY A 154 11.63 -8.15 26.85
CA GLY A 154 12.53 -7.01 27.04
C GLY A 154 12.88 -6.23 25.76
N GLY A 155 12.15 -6.48 24.66
CA GLY A 155 12.22 -5.70 23.44
C GLY A 155 11.76 -4.24 23.61
N PRO A 156 11.81 -3.42 22.54
CA PRO A 156 11.46 -2.01 22.60
C PRO A 156 9.96 -1.79 22.76
N GLY A 157 9.57 -0.70 23.42
CA GLY A 157 8.16 -0.30 23.56
C GLY A 157 7.86 0.36 24.90
N SER A 158 6.60 0.69 25.11
CA SER A 158 6.04 1.18 26.39
C SER A 158 4.88 0.30 26.84
N GLU A 159 4.61 0.27 28.14
CA GLU A 159 3.39 -0.36 28.66
C GLU A 159 2.18 0.34 28.02
N ASP A 160 1.26 -0.44 27.46
CA ASP A 160 0.02 0.07 26.86
C ASP A 160 -0.76 0.84 27.94
N SER A 161 -0.96 2.15 27.71
CA SER A 161 -1.67 3.03 28.63
C SER A 161 -3.19 2.93 28.55
N HIS A 162 -3.74 2.13 27.63
CA HIS A 162 -5.18 2.04 27.38
C HIS A 162 -5.86 0.85 28.08
N ALA A 163 -5.12 0.01 28.79
CA ALA A 163 -5.68 -1.06 29.63
C ALA A 163 -6.45 -0.57 30.89
N ASP A 164 -6.48 0.74 31.17
CA ASP A 164 -7.03 1.31 32.40
C ASP A 164 -8.47 1.88 32.27
N GLU A 165 -9.15 1.80 31.12
CA GLU A 165 -10.52 2.36 30.97
C GLU A 165 -11.69 1.38 31.26
N ASP A 166 -11.40 0.15 31.68
CA ASP A 166 -12.43 -0.86 31.99
C ASP A 166 -12.66 -1.08 33.50
N HIS A 167 -12.67 -0.02 34.30
CA HIS A 167 -13.21 -0.09 35.66
C HIS A 167 -13.77 1.27 36.11
N ASP A 168 -15.09 1.46 35.96
CA ASP A 168 -15.98 2.06 36.98
C ASP A 168 -17.43 2.21 36.44
N GLU A 169 -18.14 1.10 36.19
CA GLU A 169 -19.60 1.09 36.40
C GLU A 169 -19.89 0.72 37.86
N GLU A 170 -19.71 1.70 38.75
CA GLU A 170 -20.23 1.68 40.12
C GLU A 170 -21.65 2.30 40.13
N GLY A 171 -22.67 1.51 40.50
CA GLY A 171 -23.90 2.02 41.15
C GLY A 171 -25.25 1.63 40.57
#